data_AF-A0A4Y2G5Q9-F1
#
_entry.id   AF-A0A4Y2G5Q9-F1
#
_cell.length_a   1.000
_cell.length_b   1.000
_cell.length_c   1.000
_cell.angle_alpha   90.00
_cell.angle_beta   90.00
_cell.angle_gamma   90.00
#
_symmetry.space_group_name_H-M   'P 1'
#
loop_
_entity.id
_entity.type
_entity.pdbx_description
1 polymer ?
#
loop_
_entity_poly.entity_id
_entity_poly.type
_entity_poly.pdbx_seq_one_letter_code
_entity_poly.pdbx_strand_id
1 'polypeptide(L)'
;MGGVDHLDRCISNYRMKNRTKKWTVRVILHMIDFAVSSAWIAYRHKMEAAGALKKNIFDYFHFRLNVATTLIYGVKQSQQRIATTSSSDESIEDSEPPAKRRIPACMSHDSARKKDVRHMPEMFGDRIHRNKCRMPKCNALTTVRCSNCKVFLCFNGSRNCFKQFHEK
;
A
#
# COMPACT_ATOMS: atom_id res chain seq x y z
N MET A 1 36.64 1.65 -5.05
CA MET A 1 36.17 0.24 -5.14
C MET A 1 34.98 -0.11 -4.22
N GLY A 2 34.49 0.75 -3.31
CA GLY A 2 33.43 0.39 -2.33
C GLY A 2 31.96 0.48 -2.80
N GLY A 3 31.69 0.67 -4.10
CA GLY A 3 30.31 0.81 -4.59
C GLY A 3 29.51 -0.49 -4.55
N VAL A 4 30.17 -1.62 -4.83
CA VAL A 4 29.57 -2.96 -4.78
C VAL A 4 29.30 -3.37 -3.32
N ASP A 5 30.23 -3.11 -2.41
CA ASP A 5 30.08 -3.41 -0.97
C ASP A 5 28.93 -2.64 -0.33
N HIS A 6 28.73 -1.38 -0.74
CA HIS A 6 27.62 -0.59 -0.23
C HIS A 6 26.27 -1.18 -0.63
N LEU A 7 26.15 -1.62 -1.88
CA LEU A 7 24.93 -2.25 -2.40
C LEU A 7 24.68 -3.61 -1.72
N ASP A 8 25.72 -4.44 -1.57
CA ASP A 8 25.60 -5.73 -0.88
C ASP A 8 25.17 -5.56 0.59
N ARG A 9 25.71 -4.54 1.26
CA ARG A 9 25.27 -4.16 2.62
C ARG A 9 23.79 -3.78 2.66
N CYS A 10 23.30 -3.00 1.68
CA CYS A 10 21.88 -2.66 1.58
C CYS A 10 20.99 -3.89 1.38
N ILE A 11 21.42 -4.84 0.53
CA ILE A 11 20.71 -6.10 0.31
C ILE A 11 20.68 -6.92 1.61
N SER A 12 21.82 -7.06 2.30
CA SER A 12 21.95 -7.87 3.52
C SER A 12 21.00 -7.43 4.63
N ASN A 13 20.86 -6.11 4.85
CA ASN A 13 20.00 -5.54 5.89
C ASN A 13 18.51 -5.91 5.74
N TYR A 14 18.06 -6.13 4.50
CA TYR A 14 16.63 -6.15 4.16
C TYR A 14 16.25 -7.30 3.21
N ARG A 15 17.10 -8.32 3.12
CA ARG A 15 17.02 -9.44 2.18
C ARG A 15 15.69 -10.19 2.28
N MET A 16 15.06 -10.46 1.15
CA MET A 16 13.92 -11.36 1.01
C MET A 16 14.38 -12.81 1.20
N LYS A 17 14.38 -13.27 2.46
CA LYS A 17 14.76 -14.63 2.85
C LYS A 17 13.55 -15.56 2.71
N ASN A 18 13.42 -16.24 1.59
CA ASN A 18 12.43 -17.31 1.42
C ASN A 18 13.09 -18.68 1.59
N ARG A 19 12.50 -19.55 2.41
CA ARG A 19 12.98 -20.94 2.61
C ARG A 19 12.49 -21.80 1.44
N THR A 20 13.24 -21.79 0.34
CA THR A 20 12.96 -22.61 -0.85
C THR A 20 14.22 -23.35 -1.30
N LYS A 21 14.04 -24.59 -1.77
CA LYS A 21 15.10 -25.40 -2.41
C LYS A 21 15.26 -25.06 -3.89
N LYS A 22 14.27 -24.42 -4.52
CA LYS A 22 14.30 -24.03 -5.94
C LYS A 22 15.25 -22.84 -6.11
N TRP A 23 16.41 -23.05 -6.75
CA TRP A 23 17.43 -22.01 -6.89
C TRP A 23 16.93 -20.81 -7.71
N THR A 24 16.08 -21.04 -8.71
CA THR A 24 15.50 -19.99 -9.57
C THR A 24 14.73 -18.95 -8.77
N VAL A 25 13.90 -19.39 -7.81
CA VAL A 25 13.15 -18.48 -6.93
C VAL A 25 14.09 -17.63 -6.08
N ARG A 26 15.20 -18.20 -5.59
CA ARG A 26 16.21 -17.43 -4.83
C ARG A 26 16.86 -16.35 -5.69
N VAL A 27 17.17 -16.68 -6.95
CA VAL A 27 17.76 -15.72 -7.90
C VAL A 27 16.77 -14.61 -8.23
N ILE A 28 15.50 -14.93 -8.53
CA ILE A 28 14.48 -13.92 -8.84
C ILE A 28 14.30 -12.95 -7.67
N LEU A 29 14.17 -13.46 -6.44
CA LEU A 29 14.03 -12.61 -5.25
C LEU A 29 15.28 -11.74 -5.03
N HIS A 30 16.47 -12.30 -5.25
CA HIS A 30 17.71 -11.54 -5.17
C HIS A 30 17.78 -10.42 -6.22
N MET A 31 17.35 -10.69 -7.46
CA MET A 31 17.29 -9.66 -8.52
C MET A 31 16.36 -8.51 -8.16
N ILE A 32 15.23 -8.80 -7.50
CA ILE A 32 14.31 -7.76 -7.01
C ILE A 32 14.97 -6.96 -5.88
N ASP A 33 15.61 -7.61 -4.90
CA ASP A 33 16.35 -6.92 -3.85
C ASP A 33 17.49 -6.04 -4.40
N PHE A 34 18.18 -6.54 -5.41
CA PHE A 34 19.23 -5.80 -6.12
C PHE A 34 18.67 -4.57 -6.84
N ALA A 35 17.58 -4.72 -7.58
CA ALA A 35 16.93 -3.63 -8.29
C ALA A 35 16.42 -2.53 -7.34
N VAL A 36 15.84 -2.91 -6.20
CA VAL A 36 15.35 -1.94 -5.21
C VAL A 36 16.51 -1.22 -4.50
N SER A 37 17.59 -1.95 -4.18
CA SER A 37 18.79 -1.36 -3.58
C SER A 37 19.48 -0.38 -4.53
N SER A 38 19.66 -0.77 -5.81
CA SER A 38 20.27 0.08 -6.82
C SER A 38 19.42 1.32 -7.13
N ALA A 39 18.10 1.18 -7.18
CA ALA A 39 17.18 2.30 -7.36
C ALA A 39 17.25 3.31 -6.20
N TRP A 40 17.39 2.84 -4.95
CA TRP A 40 17.54 3.72 -3.79
C TRP A 40 18.86 4.51 -3.83
N ILE A 41 19.96 3.86 -4.22
CA ILE A 41 21.26 4.52 -4.38
C ILE A 41 21.16 5.60 -5.48
N ALA A 42 20.55 5.29 -6.62
CA ALA A 42 20.32 6.26 -7.69
C ALA A 42 19.41 7.42 -7.24
N TYR A 43 18.38 7.14 -6.44
CA TYR A 43 17.51 8.15 -5.83
C TYR A 43 18.30 9.09 -4.91
N ARG A 44 19.15 8.54 -4.04
CA ARG A 44 20.02 9.33 -3.14
C ARG A 44 20.90 10.29 -3.94
N HIS A 45 21.59 9.79 -4.96
CA HIS A 45 22.44 10.62 -5.82
C HIS A 45 21.65 11.75 -6.52
N LYS A 46 20.46 11.44 -7.04
CA LYS A 46 19.59 12.46 -7.67
C LYS A 46 19.15 13.54 -6.69
N MET A 47 18.78 13.16 -5.47
CA MET A 47 18.35 14.11 -4.44
C MET A 47 19.51 14.96 -3.93
N GLU A 48 20.71 14.39 -3.80
CA GLU A 48 21.92 15.12 -3.44
C GLU A 48 22.33 16.11 -4.54
N ALA A 49 22.29 15.69 -5.82
CA ALA A 49 22.55 16.57 -6.96
C ALA A 49 21.53 17.72 -7.08
N ALA A 50 20.27 17.48 -6.67
CA ALA A 50 19.22 18.50 -6.61
C ALA A 50 19.32 19.42 -5.38
N GLY A 51 20.33 19.24 -4.50
CA GLY A 51 20.50 20.07 -3.31
C GLY A 51 19.46 19.84 -2.22
N ALA A 52 18.78 18.68 -2.22
CA ALA A 52 17.77 18.40 -1.21
C ALA A 52 18.36 18.25 0.19
N LEU A 53 17.70 18.84 1.19
CA LEU A 53 18.05 18.66 2.60
C LEU A 53 17.98 17.17 2.97
N LYS A 54 18.95 16.69 3.76
CA LYS A 54 19.02 15.28 4.23
C LYS A 54 17.71 14.79 4.87
N LYS A 55 16.94 15.68 5.48
CA LYS A 55 15.62 15.38 6.08
C LYS A 55 14.56 14.95 5.07
N ASN A 56 14.66 15.40 3.82
CA ASN A 56 13.70 15.11 2.75
C ASN A 56 14.08 13.86 1.94
N ILE A 57 15.25 13.29 2.21
CA ILE A 57 15.72 12.06 1.56
C ILE A 57 15.20 10.88 2.35
N PHE A 58 14.47 9.98 1.69
CA PHE A 58 14.00 8.75 2.32
C PHE A 58 15.17 7.86 2.73
N ASP A 59 15.14 7.42 3.98
CA ASP A 59 15.93 6.28 4.41
C ASP A 59 15.52 5.01 3.63
N TYR A 60 16.42 4.04 3.55
CA TYR A 60 16.22 2.85 2.71
C TYR A 60 14.95 2.10 3.06
N PHE A 61 14.62 1.96 4.35
CA PHE A 61 13.38 1.34 4.80
C PHE A 61 12.13 2.03 4.25
N HIS A 62 12.06 3.37 4.39
CA HIS A 62 10.93 4.15 3.91
C HIS A 62 10.81 4.12 2.39
N PHE A 63 11.94 4.14 1.69
CA PHE A 63 11.96 3.97 0.25
C PHE A 63 11.37 2.61 -0.17
N ARG A 64 11.81 1.50 0.45
CA ARG A 64 11.26 0.17 0.18
C ARG A 64 9.77 0.10 0.47
N LEU A 65 9.33 0.69 1.58
CA LEU A 65 7.92 0.71 1.96
C LEU A 65 7.09 1.46 0.91
N ASN A 66 7.57 2.60 0.41
CA ASN A 66 6.90 3.36 -0.65
C ASN A 66 6.85 2.58 -1.98
N VAL A 67 7.93 1.88 -2.35
CA VAL A 67 7.93 0.99 -3.53
C VAL A 67 6.91 -0.13 -3.37
N ALA A 68 6.86 -0.77 -2.20
CA ALA A 68 5.90 -1.84 -1.93
C ALA A 68 4.46 -1.32 -1.97
N THR A 69 4.16 -0.18 -1.32
CA THR A 69 2.80 0.39 -1.33
C THR A 69 2.38 0.81 -2.73
N THR A 70 3.27 1.46 -3.49
CA THR A 70 2.98 1.87 -4.87
C THR A 70 2.75 0.67 -5.80
N LEU A 71 3.49 -0.43 -5.65
CA LEU A 71 3.23 -1.65 -6.43
C LEU A 71 1.92 -2.33 -6.00
N ILE A 72 1.66 -2.50 -4.71
CA ILE A 72 0.45 -3.19 -4.21
C ILE A 72 -0.83 -2.42 -4.55
N TYR A 73 -0.81 -1.08 -4.42
CA TYR A 73 -2.00 -0.24 -4.62
C TYR A 73 -2.05 0.40 -6.00
N GLY A 74 -0.91 0.66 -6.64
CA GLY A 74 -0.84 1.22 -7.98
C GLY A 74 -1.13 0.20 -9.09
N VAL A 75 -0.78 -1.08 -8.90
CA VAL A 75 -1.11 -2.14 -9.88
C VAL A 75 -2.61 -2.44 -9.92
N LYS A 76 -3.33 -2.27 -8.81
CA LYS A 76 -4.81 -2.38 -8.79
C LYS A 76 -5.50 -1.35 -9.70
N GLN A 77 -4.84 -0.21 -9.96
CA GLN A 77 -5.34 0.81 -10.89
C GLN A 77 -5.01 0.50 -12.37
N SER A 78 -3.91 -0.21 -12.68
CA SER A 78 -3.58 -0.56 -14.07
C SER A 78 -4.37 -1.76 -14.58
N GLN A 79 -4.68 -2.74 -13.74
CA GLN A 79 -5.55 -3.86 -14.12
C GLN A 79 -6.96 -3.40 -14.47
N GLN A 80 -7.48 -2.33 -13.86
CA GLN A 80 -8.74 -1.70 -14.26
C GLN A 80 -8.68 -0.97 -15.61
N ARG A 81 -7.49 -0.61 -16.11
CA ARG A 81 -7.30 -0.06 -17.46
C ARG A 81 -7.07 -1.13 -18.52
N ILE A 82 -6.63 -2.33 -18.12
CA ILE A 82 -6.43 -3.47 -19.03
C ILE A 82 -7.74 -4.29 -19.16
N ALA A 83 -8.56 -4.34 -18.10
CA ALA A 83 -9.87 -5.00 -18.13
C ALA A 83 -10.90 -4.33 -19.06
N THR A 84 -10.63 -3.11 -19.57
CA THR A 84 -11.46 -2.48 -20.61
C THR A 84 -11.17 -3.00 -22.02
N THR A 85 -10.22 -3.93 -22.21
CA THR A 85 -9.88 -4.47 -23.55
C THR A 85 -9.75 -5.98 -23.65
N SER A 86 -10.19 -6.77 -22.67
CA SER A 86 -10.35 -8.21 -22.89
C SER A 86 -11.43 -8.79 -21.99
N SER A 87 -12.61 -8.95 -22.57
CA SER A 87 -13.67 -9.83 -22.09
C SER A 87 -13.20 -11.28 -22.14
N SER A 88 -13.11 -11.93 -21.00
CA SER A 88 -13.43 -13.35 -20.86
C SER A 88 -13.49 -13.67 -19.36
N ASP A 89 -14.73 -13.76 -18.93
CA ASP A 89 -15.30 -14.47 -17.79
C ASP A 89 -14.52 -15.73 -17.39
N GLU A 90 -14.30 -15.92 -16.08
CA GLU A 90 -14.13 -17.22 -15.42
C GLU A 90 -14.29 -16.98 -13.90
N SER A 91 -15.44 -17.39 -13.38
CA SER A 91 -15.83 -17.36 -11.97
C SER A 91 -15.15 -18.50 -11.19
N ILE A 92 -14.45 -18.18 -10.09
CA ILE A 92 -13.96 -19.18 -9.13
C ILE A 92 -14.63 -18.94 -7.78
N GLU A 93 -15.37 -19.95 -7.34
CA GLU A 93 -16.12 -20.02 -6.09
C GLU A 93 -15.24 -19.92 -4.84
N ASP A 94 -15.81 -19.22 -3.87
CA ASP A 94 -15.25 -18.84 -2.59
C ASP A 94 -15.24 -20.03 -1.60
N SER A 95 -14.15 -20.18 -0.85
CA SER A 95 -14.10 -21.06 0.32
C SER A 95 -13.25 -20.38 1.38
N GLU A 96 -13.94 -19.71 2.32
CA GLU A 96 -13.34 -18.95 3.42
C GLU A 96 -12.56 -19.87 4.40
N PRO A 97 -11.27 -19.60 4.67
CA PRO A 97 -10.58 -20.21 5.80
C PRO A 97 -10.89 -19.46 7.12
N PRO A 98 -10.76 -20.13 8.28
CA PRO A 98 -11.29 -19.66 9.55
C PRO A 98 -10.66 -18.34 10.03
N ALA A 99 -11.51 -17.53 10.67
CA ALA A 99 -11.24 -16.16 11.07
C ALA A 99 -9.96 -16.01 11.93
N LYS A 100 -8.87 -15.56 11.28
CA LYS A 100 -7.74 -14.96 11.98
C LYS A 100 -8.21 -13.64 12.62
N ARG A 101 -7.73 -13.34 13.84
CA ARG A 101 -7.96 -12.07 14.56
C ARG A 101 -7.98 -10.91 13.56
N ARG A 102 -9.06 -10.12 13.52
CA ARG A 102 -9.20 -8.97 12.61
C ARG A 102 -8.09 -7.96 12.92
N ILE A 103 -6.97 -8.08 12.23
CA ILE A 103 -5.96 -7.04 12.16
C ILE A 103 -6.68 -5.83 11.55
N PRO A 104 -6.70 -4.65 12.21
CA PRO A 104 -7.26 -3.46 11.60
C PRO A 104 -6.59 -3.26 10.25
N ALA A 105 -7.35 -3.36 9.14
CA ALA A 105 -6.78 -3.18 7.80
C ALA A 105 -5.84 -1.96 7.79
N CYS A 106 -4.59 -2.13 7.34
CA CYS A 106 -3.64 -1.03 7.34
C CYS A 106 -4.23 0.16 6.58
N MET A 107 -4.05 1.39 7.10
CA MET A 107 -4.54 2.58 6.41
C MET A 107 -3.94 2.61 5.00
N SER A 108 -4.81 2.77 3.99
CA SER A 108 -4.38 2.89 2.61
C SER A 108 -3.45 4.09 2.46
N HIS A 109 -2.36 3.91 1.70
CA HIS A 109 -1.37 4.95 1.43
C HIS A 109 -2.04 6.19 0.81
N ASP A 110 -1.54 7.39 1.16
CA ASP A 110 -2.15 8.67 0.78
C ASP A 110 -2.39 8.80 -0.74
N SER A 111 -1.48 8.30 -1.57
CA SER A 111 -1.63 8.33 -3.03
C SER A 111 -2.83 7.52 -3.57
N ALA A 112 -3.20 6.42 -2.91
CA ALA A 112 -4.35 5.59 -3.27
C ALA A 112 -5.67 6.15 -2.71
N ARG A 113 -5.57 6.91 -1.62
CA ARG A 113 -6.71 7.52 -0.91
C ARG A 113 -7.25 8.78 -1.60
N LYS A 114 -6.38 9.51 -2.32
CA LYS A 114 -6.64 10.88 -2.79
C LYS A 114 -6.93 11.02 -4.29
N LYS A 115 -6.57 10.00 -5.08
CA LYS A 115 -6.54 10.11 -6.54
C LYS A 115 -7.78 9.56 -7.26
N ASP A 116 -8.64 8.80 -6.59
CA ASP A 116 -9.71 8.06 -7.29
C ASP A 116 -11.08 8.65 -6.95
N VAL A 117 -11.85 8.99 -7.99
CA VAL A 117 -13.24 9.50 -7.85
C VAL A 117 -14.20 8.37 -7.45
N ARG A 118 -13.70 7.14 -7.27
CA ARG A 118 -14.48 5.92 -6.98
C ARG A 118 -14.71 5.64 -5.50
N HIS A 119 -14.67 6.66 -4.64
CA HIS A 119 -14.96 6.50 -3.22
C HIS A 119 -16.45 6.73 -2.96
N MET A 120 -17.23 5.66 -2.81
CA MET A 120 -18.65 5.75 -2.48
C MET A 120 -18.88 5.36 -1.01
N PRO A 121 -19.66 6.12 -0.23
CA PRO A 121 -20.14 5.71 1.08
C PRO A 121 -21.19 4.60 0.95
N GLU A 122 -20.96 3.47 1.62
CA GLU A 122 -21.92 2.37 1.74
C GLU A 122 -22.30 2.20 3.22
N MET A 123 -23.58 1.95 3.48
CA MET A 123 -24.05 1.54 4.81
C MET A 123 -23.69 0.07 4.99
N PHE A 124 -22.88 -0.24 6.00
CA PHE A 124 -22.41 -1.58 6.27
C PHE A 124 -22.76 -2.01 7.70
N GLY A 125 -23.70 -2.96 7.79
CA GLY A 125 -24.18 -3.55 9.04
C GLY A 125 -25.28 -2.74 9.74
N ASP A 126 -25.78 -3.32 10.83
CA ASP A 126 -26.87 -2.75 11.63
C ASP A 126 -26.39 -1.71 12.64
N ARG A 127 -27.32 -0.92 13.20
CA ARG A 127 -27.05 0.11 14.23
C ARG A 127 -26.34 -0.41 15.48
N ILE A 128 -26.34 -1.73 15.68
CA ILE A 128 -25.71 -2.45 16.79
C ILE A 128 -24.21 -2.65 16.53
N HIS A 129 -23.81 -2.97 15.30
CA HIS A 129 -22.43 -3.33 14.94
C HIS A 129 -21.66 -2.17 14.31
N ARG A 130 -21.52 -1.07 15.06
CA ARG A 130 -20.77 0.11 14.61
C ARG A 130 -19.27 -0.08 14.77
N ASN A 131 -18.50 0.41 13.79
CA ASN A 131 -17.05 0.38 13.80
C ASN A 131 -16.48 1.75 14.16
N LYS A 132 -15.27 1.80 14.73
CA LYS A 132 -14.59 3.09 15.00
C LYS A 132 -14.18 3.76 13.69
N CYS A 133 -14.42 5.06 13.60
CA CYS A 133 -13.94 5.91 12.52
C CYS A 133 -12.41 5.85 12.46
N ARG A 134 -11.86 5.70 11.26
CA ARG A 134 -10.40 5.60 11.05
C ARG A 134 -9.72 6.93 10.76
N MET A 135 -10.47 8.02 10.74
CA MET A 135 -9.90 9.36 10.56
C MET A 135 -9.02 9.72 11.76
N PRO A 136 -7.75 10.14 11.56
CA PRO A 136 -6.94 10.67 12.65
C PRO A 136 -7.68 11.81 13.37
N LYS A 137 -7.75 11.74 14.70
CA LYS A 137 -8.48 12.66 15.60
C LYS A 137 -10.00 12.44 15.71
N CYS A 138 -10.56 11.37 15.15
CA CYS A 138 -11.97 11.03 15.32
C CYS A 138 -12.14 9.69 16.06
N ASN A 139 -12.88 9.70 17.18
CA ASN A 139 -13.17 8.50 17.99
C ASN A 139 -14.64 8.04 17.89
N ALA A 140 -15.41 8.58 16.94
CA ALA A 140 -16.81 8.21 16.78
C ALA A 140 -16.98 6.80 16.21
N LEU A 141 -18.14 6.22 16.51
CA LEU A 141 -18.60 4.98 15.90
C LEU A 141 -19.44 5.29 14.65
N THR A 142 -19.26 4.51 13.59
CA THR A 142 -19.95 4.66 12.31
C THR A 142 -20.29 3.30 11.70
N THR A 143 -21.38 3.26 10.95
CA THR A 143 -21.78 2.14 10.08
C THR A 143 -21.36 2.37 8.63
N VAL A 144 -20.83 3.56 8.31
CA VAL A 144 -20.51 3.95 6.93
C VAL A 144 -19.11 3.46 6.58
N ARG A 145 -19.01 2.72 5.49
CA ARG A 145 -17.79 2.13 4.95
C ARG A 145 -17.55 2.63 3.53
N CYS A 146 -16.32 2.97 3.18
CA CYS A 146 -15.95 3.24 1.78
C CYS A 146 -15.93 1.94 0.97
N SER A 147 -16.63 1.89 -0.16
CA SER A 147 -16.68 0.75 -1.08
C SER A 147 -15.28 0.31 -1.56
N ASN A 148 -14.46 1.28 -1.95
CA ASN A 148 -13.13 1.05 -2.53
C ASN A 148 -12.06 0.79 -1.45
N CYS A 149 -11.99 1.65 -0.42
CA CYS A 149 -10.96 1.55 0.62
C CYS A 149 -11.29 0.56 1.74
N LYS A 150 -12.54 0.11 1.84
CA LYS A 150 -13.05 -0.78 2.92
C LYS A 150 -12.75 -0.25 4.34
N VAL A 151 -12.67 1.07 4.48
CA VAL A 151 -12.45 1.78 5.76
C VAL A 151 -13.74 2.39 6.27
N PHE A 152 -13.91 2.42 7.60
CA PHE A 152 -15.06 3.04 8.25
C PHE A 152 -14.79 4.52 8.56
N LEU A 153 -15.68 5.40 8.09
CA LEU A 153 -15.53 6.85 8.18
C LEU A 153 -16.89 7.51 8.46
N CYS A 154 -16.92 8.51 9.34
CA CYS A 154 -18.16 9.24 9.62
C CYS A 154 -18.66 10.01 8.39
N PHE A 155 -19.95 9.90 8.11
CA PHE A 155 -20.65 10.64 7.07
C PHE A 155 -22.03 11.08 7.59
N ASN A 156 -22.03 12.09 8.46
CA ASN A 156 -23.23 12.64 9.10
C ASN A 156 -23.22 14.18 8.97
N GLY A 157 -24.37 14.84 9.20
CA GLY A 157 -24.47 16.31 9.13
C GLY A 157 -23.52 17.06 10.05
N SER A 158 -23.16 16.49 11.21
CA SER A 158 -22.22 17.11 12.15
C SER A 158 -20.74 16.80 11.87
N ARG A 159 -20.42 15.73 11.12
CA ARG A 159 -19.04 15.27 10.89
C ARG A 159 -18.91 14.60 9.53
N ASN A 160 -18.11 15.18 8.66
CA ASN A 160 -17.80 14.65 7.34
C ASN A 160 -16.34 14.16 7.26
N CYS A 161 -16.03 13.10 8.02
CA CYS A 161 -14.70 12.48 7.99
C CYS A 161 -14.44 11.78 6.65
N PHE A 162 -15.48 11.34 5.94
CA PHE A 162 -15.34 10.72 4.63
C PHE A 162 -14.67 11.65 3.61
N LYS A 163 -15.21 12.87 3.45
CA LYS A 163 -14.66 13.88 2.54
C LYS A 163 -13.23 14.27 2.90
N GLN A 164 -13.00 14.58 4.18
CA GLN A 164 -11.65 14.89 4.70
C GLN A 164 -10.66 13.73 4.54
N PHE A 165 -11.18 12.49 4.46
CA PHE A 165 -10.34 11.35 4.19
C PHE A 165 -9.88 11.44 2.73
N HIS A 166 -10.80 11.44 1.78
CA HIS A 166 -10.45 11.26 0.38
C HIS A 166 -9.90 12.48 -0.35
N GLU A 167 -10.06 13.71 0.17
CA GLU A 167 -9.64 14.93 -0.57
C GLU A 167 -8.28 15.52 -0.13
N LYS A 168 -7.68 15.01 0.94
CA LYS A 168 -6.51 15.67 1.56
C LYS A 168 -5.25 15.62 0.74
#